data_AF-A0AAV0JRK2-F1
#
_entry.id   AF-A0AAV0JRK2-F1
#
_cell.length_a   1.000
_cell.length_b   1.000
_cell.length_c   1.000
_cell.angle_alpha   90.00
_cell.angle_beta   90.00
_cell.angle_gamma   90.00
#
_symmetry.space_group_name_H-M   'P 1'
#
loop_
_entity.id
_entity.type
_entity.pdbx_description
1 polymer ?
#
loop_
_entity_poly.entity_id
_entity_poly.type
_entity_poly.pdbx_seq_one_letter_code
_entity_poly.pdbx_strand_id
1 'polypeptide(L)'
;MEEDAGKLMHSGNGSYVDLNRAGVPLLEIVSEPDMRTGIEASEYAAELQRVVRYLGVSNGNMQEGSLRCDVNVSVRPIGQAEFGTKVEIKNLNSFSAINRAIDFEISRQVNLHSQGQQDSIVQETRLWEEGAQKTVTMRKKEGLADYRYFPEPDLPEVVLTKAYMDSVGKSLPELPEAKRRRYEEMGLSMQDVLFLANDIAVADFFDATIQKGADVKLAANWIMGDIAAYLKNEKLSINDIKLVPHELAELIASIKSGTISGKIGKEVSCIEWVGGALGSVSYSRLLGKTMQITDLVDIEKMVDKVIAENPKQLEQYRSGKTKLQGYFAGQVMKASKGKANPGILNKVLVEKLNAKV
;
A
#
# COMPACT_ATOMS: atom_id res chain seq x y z
N MET A 1 15.96 -25.55 -0.33
CA MET A 1 16.47 -24.91 0.91
C MET A 1 17.98 -24.97 0.83
N GLU A 2 18.64 -23.92 1.27
CA GLU A 2 20.10 -23.82 1.28
C GLU A 2 20.56 -23.05 2.51
N GLU A 3 21.86 -23.06 2.75
CA GLU A 3 22.50 -22.22 3.76
C GLU A 3 23.12 -20.98 3.14
N ASP A 4 22.97 -19.82 3.79
CA ASP A 4 23.67 -18.61 3.34
C ASP A 4 25.17 -18.72 3.61
N ALA A 5 25.95 -18.07 2.75
CA ALA A 5 27.38 -17.94 2.92
C ALA A 5 27.72 -16.78 3.88
N GLY A 6 28.93 -16.82 4.45
CA GLY A 6 29.53 -15.70 5.16
C GLY A 6 29.71 -14.45 4.29
N LYS A 7 30.06 -13.33 4.92
CA LYS A 7 30.32 -12.05 4.25
C LYS A 7 31.82 -11.86 4.01
N LEU A 8 32.16 -11.42 2.79
CA LEU A 8 33.51 -10.98 2.45
C LEU A 8 33.57 -9.45 2.40
N MET A 9 34.56 -8.86 3.05
CA MET A 9 34.82 -7.41 3.03
C MET A 9 36.21 -7.15 2.47
N HIS A 10 36.28 -6.55 1.29
CA HIS A 10 37.54 -6.24 0.62
C HIS A 10 38.15 -4.95 1.19
N SER A 11 39.42 -4.99 1.56
CA SER A 11 40.16 -3.82 2.06
C SER A 11 41.64 -3.93 1.70
N GLY A 12 42.17 -2.91 1.04
CA GLY A 12 43.54 -2.93 0.52
C GLY A 12 43.77 -4.11 -0.42
N ASN A 13 44.79 -4.92 -0.13
CA ASN A 13 45.16 -6.10 -0.92
C ASN A 13 44.57 -7.42 -0.37
N GLY A 14 43.65 -7.36 0.59
CA GLY A 14 43.10 -8.53 1.26
C GLY A 14 41.58 -8.50 1.40
N SER A 15 41.03 -9.61 1.90
CA SER A 15 39.61 -9.73 2.24
C SER A 15 39.47 -10.21 3.68
N TYR A 16 38.60 -9.56 4.44
CA TYR A 16 38.17 -10.02 5.75
C TYR A 16 36.95 -10.92 5.60
N VAL A 17 36.90 -11.98 6.39
CA VAL A 17 35.82 -12.97 6.39
C VAL A 17 35.01 -12.82 7.68
N ASP A 18 33.70 -12.63 7.55
CA ASP A 18 32.74 -12.63 8.65
C ASP A 18 31.75 -13.78 8.47
N LEU A 19 31.76 -14.74 9.39
CA LEU A 19 30.94 -15.96 9.33
C LEU A 19 29.65 -15.87 10.15
N ASN A 20 29.30 -14.71 10.73
CA ASN A 20 28.07 -14.57 11.53
C ASN A 20 26.79 -14.91 10.76
N ARG A 21 26.82 -14.82 9.41
CA ARG A 21 25.69 -15.14 8.52
C ARG A 21 25.73 -16.57 7.97
N ALA A 22 26.85 -17.29 8.14
CA ALA A 22 26.99 -18.63 7.59
C ALA A 22 25.98 -19.60 8.27
N GLY A 23 25.29 -20.42 7.48
CA GLY A 23 24.30 -21.37 8.00
C GLY A 23 22.90 -20.79 8.23
N VAL A 24 22.67 -19.50 7.94
CA VAL A 24 21.32 -18.91 8.01
C VAL A 24 20.43 -19.58 6.95
N PRO A 25 19.20 -20.02 7.29
CA PRO A 25 18.31 -20.70 6.34
C PRO A 25 17.90 -19.81 5.17
N LEU A 26 18.00 -20.35 3.97
CA LEU A 26 17.54 -19.71 2.73
C LEU A 26 16.58 -20.61 1.95
N LEU A 27 15.67 -19.96 1.23
CA LEU A 27 14.80 -20.58 0.25
C LEU A 27 15.05 -19.93 -1.10
N GLU A 28 15.63 -20.68 -2.03
CA GLU A 28 15.75 -20.27 -3.42
C GLU A 28 14.44 -20.59 -4.16
N ILE A 29 13.89 -19.59 -4.85
CA ILE A 29 12.69 -19.72 -5.69
C ILE A 29 13.09 -19.33 -7.10
N VAL A 30 13.07 -20.32 -8.00
CA VAL A 30 13.38 -20.12 -9.42
C VAL A 30 12.07 -20.10 -10.20
N SER A 31 11.81 -19.01 -10.91
CA SER A 31 10.66 -18.90 -11.82
C SER A 31 10.98 -19.52 -13.18
N GLU A 32 9.95 -19.99 -13.87
CA GLU A 32 10.02 -20.22 -15.31
C GLU A 32 10.23 -18.88 -16.07
N PRO A 33 10.76 -18.90 -17.31
CA PRO A 33 11.03 -17.70 -18.10
C PRO A 33 9.75 -17.14 -18.74
N ASP A 34 8.74 -16.80 -17.94
CA ASP A 34 7.41 -16.37 -18.41
C ASP A 34 7.24 -14.85 -18.48
N MET A 35 8.03 -14.09 -17.71
CA MET A 35 8.02 -12.63 -17.72
C MET A 35 8.55 -12.08 -19.06
N ARG A 36 7.95 -11.00 -19.54
CA ARG A 36 8.25 -10.39 -20.86
C ARG A 36 8.74 -8.95 -20.76
N THR A 37 8.60 -8.30 -19.60
CA THR A 37 9.02 -6.92 -19.38
C THR A 37 9.69 -6.75 -18.01
N GLY A 38 10.49 -5.69 -17.83
CA GLY A 38 11.07 -5.36 -16.53
C GLY A 38 10.01 -5.06 -15.47
N ILE A 39 8.87 -4.48 -15.87
CA ILE A 39 7.74 -4.21 -14.97
C ILE A 39 7.13 -5.51 -14.45
N GLU A 40 6.84 -6.48 -15.32
CA GLU A 40 6.31 -7.78 -14.91
C GLU A 40 7.25 -8.48 -13.92
N ALA A 41 8.55 -8.45 -14.16
CA ALA A 41 9.53 -9.05 -13.27
C ALA A 41 9.65 -8.34 -11.91
N SER A 42 9.58 -7.01 -11.91
CA SER A 42 9.51 -6.21 -10.69
C SER A 42 8.26 -6.53 -9.88
N GLU A 43 7.09 -6.61 -10.52
CA GLU A 43 5.82 -6.93 -9.86
C GLU A 43 5.78 -8.38 -9.37
N TYR A 44 6.35 -9.33 -10.10
CA TYR A 44 6.51 -10.71 -9.65
C TYR A 44 7.34 -10.78 -8.36
N ALA A 45 8.50 -10.12 -8.32
CA ALA A 45 9.35 -10.08 -7.14
C ALA A 45 8.65 -9.36 -5.96
N ALA A 46 7.89 -8.29 -6.23
CA ALA A 46 7.12 -7.58 -5.21
C ALA A 46 5.96 -8.42 -4.66
N GLU A 47 5.28 -9.20 -5.50
CA GLU A 47 4.21 -10.11 -5.06
C GLU A 47 4.77 -11.26 -4.23
N LEU A 48 5.90 -11.83 -4.63
CA LEU A 48 6.63 -12.82 -3.83
C LEU A 48 7.00 -12.28 -2.44
N GLN A 49 7.51 -11.04 -2.38
CA GLN A 49 7.80 -10.37 -1.11
C GLN A 49 6.54 -10.25 -0.25
N ARG A 50 5.39 -9.86 -0.83
CA ARG A 50 4.12 -9.78 -0.12
C ARG A 50 3.69 -11.15 0.43
N VAL A 51 3.78 -12.20 -0.39
CA VAL A 51 3.44 -13.56 0.04
C VAL A 51 4.29 -14.01 1.23
N VAL A 52 5.61 -13.88 1.18
CA VAL A 52 6.48 -14.32 2.30
C VAL A 52 6.27 -13.50 3.57
N ARG A 53 5.93 -12.21 3.44
CA ARG A 53 5.56 -11.35 4.58
C ARG A 53 4.24 -11.77 5.20
N TYR A 54 3.24 -12.07 4.37
CA TYR A 54 1.94 -12.55 4.85
C TYR A 54 2.05 -13.89 5.55
N LEU A 55 2.91 -14.78 5.05
CA LEU A 55 3.22 -16.06 5.70
C LEU A 55 4.00 -15.88 7.01
N GLY A 56 4.57 -14.71 7.29
CA GLY A 56 5.38 -14.44 8.48
C GLY A 56 6.74 -15.15 8.49
N VAL A 57 7.20 -15.65 7.34
CA VAL A 57 8.46 -16.44 7.24
C VAL A 57 9.69 -15.59 6.91
N SER A 58 9.50 -14.37 6.38
CA SER A 58 10.59 -13.42 6.11
C SER A 58 10.07 -11.99 6.07
N ASN A 59 10.90 -11.01 6.46
CA ASN A 59 10.60 -9.59 6.26
C ASN A 59 10.81 -9.14 4.79
N GLY A 60 11.45 -9.98 3.97
CA GLY A 60 11.67 -9.77 2.53
C GLY A 60 12.36 -8.47 2.15
N ASN A 61 13.11 -7.83 3.06
CA ASN A 61 13.76 -6.54 2.80
C ASN A 61 15.00 -6.70 1.90
N MET A 62 14.95 -6.11 0.70
CA MET A 62 16.07 -6.15 -0.26
C MET A 62 17.30 -5.38 0.23
N GLN A 63 17.12 -4.29 0.98
CA GLN A 63 18.24 -3.47 1.47
C GLN A 63 19.03 -4.16 2.58
N GLU A 64 18.34 -4.95 3.40
CA GLU A 64 18.95 -5.78 4.46
C GLU A 64 19.47 -7.11 3.91
N GLY A 65 19.14 -7.46 2.66
CA GLY A 65 19.59 -8.67 1.99
C GLY A 65 18.85 -9.94 2.39
N SER A 66 17.68 -9.82 3.04
CA SER A 66 16.76 -10.93 3.37
C SER A 66 15.82 -11.29 2.22
N LEU A 67 15.79 -10.48 1.15
CA LEU A 67 15.34 -10.85 -0.18
C LEU A 67 16.43 -10.52 -1.19
N ARG A 68 16.83 -11.48 -2.00
CA ARG A 68 17.79 -11.30 -3.10
C ARG A 68 17.14 -11.74 -4.38
N CYS A 69 17.44 -11.03 -5.46
CA CYS A 69 16.90 -11.34 -6.78
C CYS A 69 18.01 -11.15 -7.81
N ASP A 70 18.37 -12.26 -8.46
CA ASP A 70 19.17 -12.25 -9.67
C ASP A 70 18.21 -12.47 -10.85
N VAL A 71 18.42 -11.74 -11.94
CA VAL A 71 17.53 -11.78 -13.11
C VAL A 71 18.25 -12.34 -14.31
N ASN A 72 17.54 -13.13 -15.11
CA ASN A 72 18.05 -13.73 -16.33
C ASN A 72 17.30 -13.14 -17.53
N VAL A 73 18.03 -12.56 -18.47
CA VAL A 73 17.45 -11.88 -19.64
C VAL A 73 18.00 -12.49 -20.91
N SER A 74 17.10 -12.75 -21.84
CA SER A 74 17.41 -13.15 -23.21
C SER A 74 16.36 -12.58 -24.14
N VAL A 75 16.77 -12.12 -25.32
CA VAL A 75 15.87 -11.71 -26.39
C VAL A 75 15.90 -12.72 -27.53
N ARG A 76 14.80 -12.83 -28.26
CA ARG A 76 14.72 -13.64 -29.48
C ARG A 76 13.90 -12.91 -30.56
N PRO A 77 14.23 -13.07 -31.84
CA PRO A 77 13.40 -12.59 -32.94
C PRO A 77 11.96 -13.10 -32.88
N ILE A 78 11.01 -12.30 -33.34
CA ILE A 78 9.60 -12.71 -33.43
C ILE A 78 9.48 -13.90 -34.38
N GLY A 79 8.76 -14.94 -33.95
CA GLY A 79 8.59 -16.19 -34.70
C GLY A 79 9.65 -17.26 -34.40
N GLN A 80 10.75 -16.92 -33.71
CA GLN A 80 11.72 -17.90 -33.26
C GLN A 80 11.23 -18.61 -31.99
N ALA A 81 11.27 -19.95 -32.00
CA ALA A 81 10.87 -20.76 -30.84
C ALA A 81 11.97 -20.82 -29.77
N GLU A 82 13.23 -20.93 -30.17
CA GLU A 82 14.36 -21.04 -29.24
C GLU A 82 14.73 -19.69 -28.63
N PHE A 83 15.12 -19.70 -27.35
CA PHE A 83 15.67 -18.51 -26.69
C PHE A 83 17.05 -18.16 -27.23
N GLY A 84 17.39 -16.87 -27.19
CA GLY A 84 18.74 -16.40 -27.51
C GLY A 84 19.73 -16.69 -26.38
N THR A 85 20.90 -16.04 -26.45
CA THR A 85 21.88 -16.12 -25.38
C THR A 85 21.35 -15.50 -24.09
N LYS A 86 21.56 -16.19 -22.96
CA LYS A 86 21.13 -15.74 -21.63
C LYS A 86 22.21 -14.89 -20.96
N VAL A 87 21.82 -13.73 -20.45
CA VAL A 87 22.64 -12.88 -19.59
C VAL A 87 22.03 -12.85 -18.19
N GLU A 88 22.87 -13.06 -17.17
CA GLU A 88 22.47 -13.00 -15.76
C GLU A 88 22.89 -11.65 -15.18
N ILE A 89 21.97 -10.91 -14.56
CA ILE A 89 22.24 -9.63 -13.91
C ILE A 89 22.12 -9.82 -12.40
N LYS A 90 23.16 -9.41 -11.67
CA LYS A 90 23.23 -9.44 -10.20
C LYS A 90 23.29 -8.02 -9.61
N ASN A 91 23.27 -7.95 -8.27
CA ASN A 91 23.38 -6.73 -7.47
C ASN A 91 22.18 -5.78 -7.64
N LEU A 92 20.98 -6.34 -7.58
CA LEU A 92 19.72 -5.61 -7.67
C LEU A 92 19.14 -5.40 -6.27
N ASN A 93 19.24 -4.18 -5.76
CA ASN A 93 18.89 -3.86 -4.36
C ASN A 93 17.48 -3.27 -4.20
N SER A 94 16.71 -3.15 -5.29
CA SER A 94 15.32 -2.68 -5.26
C SER A 94 14.51 -3.23 -6.44
N PHE A 95 13.19 -3.30 -6.29
CA PHE A 95 12.28 -3.65 -7.40
C PHE A 95 12.42 -2.70 -8.59
N SER A 96 12.64 -1.42 -8.29
CA SER A 96 12.89 -0.41 -9.32
C SER A 96 14.18 -0.66 -10.10
N ALA A 97 15.22 -1.15 -9.43
CA ALA A 97 16.47 -1.57 -10.08
C ALA A 97 16.27 -2.82 -10.94
N ILE A 98 15.46 -3.79 -10.49
CA ILE A 98 15.09 -4.97 -11.30
C ILE A 98 14.49 -4.53 -12.63
N ASN A 99 13.47 -3.67 -12.58
CA ASN A 99 12.81 -3.16 -13.78
C ASN A 99 13.81 -2.49 -14.75
N ARG A 100 14.55 -1.49 -14.24
CA ARG A 100 15.50 -0.72 -15.06
C ARG A 100 16.63 -1.57 -15.64
N ALA A 101 17.15 -2.52 -14.87
CA ALA A 101 18.22 -3.40 -15.32
C ALA A 101 17.76 -4.32 -16.45
N ILE A 102 16.55 -4.87 -16.35
CA ILE A 102 15.96 -5.70 -17.40
C ILE A 102 15.70 -4.88 -18.66
N ASP A 103 15.06 -3.72 -18.55
CA ASP A 103 14.74 -2.87 -19.71
C ASP A 103 16.01 -2.38 -20.42
N PHE A 104 17.06 -2.02 -19.66
CA PHE A 104 18.37 -1.70 -20.21
C PHE A 104 18.97 -2.89 -20.96
N GLU A 105 18.92 -4.07 -20.36
CA GLU A 105 19.52 -5.28 -20.93
C GLU A 105 18.78 -5.74 -22.19
N ILE A 106 17.44 -5.69 -22.21
CA ILE A 106 16.62 -5.94 -23.39
C ILE A 106 17.04 -4.97 -24.49
N SER A 107 17.10 -3.67 -24.19
CA SER A 107 17.49 -2.63 -25.16
C SER A 107 18.89 -2.88 -25.71
N ARG A 108 19.85 -3.27 -24.86
CA ARG A 108 21.22 -3.59 -25.26
C ARG A 108 21.25 -4.77 -26.22
N GLN A 109 20.60 -5.89 -25.87
CA GLN A 109 20.60 -7.08 -26.70
C GLN A 109 19.90 -6.83 -28.04
N VAL A 110 18.75 -6.15 -28.04
CA VAL A 110 18.03 -5.76 -29.28
C VAL A 110 18.90 -4.89 -30.17
N ASN A 111 19.62 -3.91 -29.62
CA ASN A 111 20.47 -3.02 -30.40
C ASN A 111 21.64 -3.79 -31.04
N LEU A 112 22.26 -4.73 -30.30
CA LEU A 112 23.30 -5.62 -30.84
C LEU A 112 22.76 -6.52 -31.96
N HIS A 113 21.55 -7.08 -31.82
CA HIS A 113 20.90 -7.81 -32.91
C HIS A 113 20.66 -6.92 -34.13
N SER A 114 20.17 -5.69 -33.94
CA SER A 114 19.88 -4.76 -35.05
C SER A 114 21.13 -4.32 -35.83
N GLN A 115 22.29 -4.34 -35.18
CA GLN A 115 23.59 -4.01 -35.77
C GLN A 115 24.32 -5.23 -36.37
N GLY A 116 23.69 -6.41 -36.35
CA GLY A 116 24.32 -7.67 -36.80
C GLY A 116 25.46 -8.15 -35.87
N GLN A 117 25.49 -7.67 -34.62
CA GLN A 117 26.50 -7.98 -33.61
C GLN A 117 25.98 -8.99 -32.57
N GLN A 118 25.02 -9.84 -32.92
CA GLN A 118 24.44 -10.82 -31.99
C GLN A 118 25.49 -11.76 -31.36
N ASP A 119 26.58 -12.07 -32.08
CA ASP A 119 27.65 -12.96 -31.58
C ASP A 119 28.46 -12.33 -30.43
N SER A 120 28.30 -11.03 -30.20
CA SER A 120 28.87 -10.35 -29.02
C SER A 120 28.07 -10.60 -27.73
N ILE A 121 26.82 -11.09 -27.85
CA ILE A 121 25.99 -11.48 -26.72
C ILE A 121 26.44 -12.87 -26.28
N VAL A 122 27.31 -12.90 -25.29
CA VAL A 122 27.82 -14.13 -24.68
C VAL A 122 27.14 -14.42 -23.35
N GLN A 123 27.16 -15.67 -22.93
CA GLN A 123 26.67 -16.04 -21.61
C GLN A 123 27.61 -15.48 -20.54
N GLU A 124 27.14 -14.49 -19.79
CA GLU A 124 27.94 -13.76 -18.82
C GLU A 124 27.09 -13.35 -17.60
N THR A 125 27.79 -13.10 -16.50
CA THR A 125 27.21 -12.41 -15.35
C THR A 125 27.57 -10.94 -15.44
N ARG A 126 26.55 -10.08 -15.33
CA ARG A 126 26.68 -8.62 -15.31
C ARG A 126 26.23 -8.08 -13.97
N LEU A 127 26.74 -6.91 -13.62
CA LEU A 127 26.32 -6.15 -12.44
C LEU A 127 25.51 -4.95 -12.89
N TRP A 128 24.45 -4.65 -12.15
CA TRP A 128 23.74 -3.38 -12.29
C TRP A 128 24.51 -2.27 -11.56
N GLU A 129 24.85 -1.21 -12.28
CA GLU A 129 25.43 0.01 -11.72
C GLU A 129 24.36 1.10 -11.58
N GLU A 130 23.88 1.29 -10.34
CA GLU A 130 22.81 2.26 -10.06
C GLU A 130 23.21 3.70 -10.42
N GLY A 131 24.46 4.11 -10.20
CA GLY A 131 24.89 5.47 -10.54
C GLY A 131 24.90 5.77 -12.04
N ALA A 132 25.24 4.78 -12.86
CA ALA A 132 25.36 4.93 -14.31
C ALA A 132 24.14 4.39 -15.09
N GLN A 133 23.18 3.78 -14.39
CA GLN A 133 21.95 3.19 -14.95
C GLN A 133 22.24 2.24 -16.13
N LYS A 134 23.23 1.36 -15.95
CA LYS A 134 23.68 0.40 -16.98
C LYS A 134 24.09 -0.94 -16.37
N THR A 135 24.10 -1.98 -17.19
CA THR A 135 24.73 -3.27 -16.85
C THR A 135 26.20 -3.27 -17.29
N VAL A 136 27.09 -3.79 -16.47
CA VAL A 136 28.54 -3.95 -16.76
C VAL A 136 28.95 -5.41 -16.62
N THR A 137 29.81 -5.88 -17.52
CA THR A 137 30.34 -7.25 -17.47
C THR A 137 31.15 -7.46 -16.18
N MET A 138 30.81 -8.50 -15.42
CA MET A 138 31.59 -8.94 -14.26
C MET A 138 32.50 -10.10 -14.64
N ARG A 139 31.90 -11.16 -15.22
CA ARG A 139 32.61 -12.35 -15.67
C ARG A 139 31.89 -12.97 -16.85
N LYS A 140 32.66 -13.43 -17.84
CA LYS A 140 32.16 -14.30 -18.89
C LYS A 140 32.13 -15.73 -18.36
N LYS A 141 31.06 -16.48 -18.61
CA LYS A 141 31.01 -17.89 -18.20
C LYS A 141 31.81 -18.71 -19.20
N GLU A 142 32.99 -19.19 -18.78
CA GLU A 142 33.77 -20.20 -19.51
C GLU A 142 33.21 -21.58 -19.14
N GLY A 143 32.08 -21.96 -19.74
CA GLY A 143 31.38 -23.22 -19.46
C GLY A 143 30.43 -23.19 -18.26
N LEU A 144 29.79 -24.34 -17.99
CA LEU A 144 29.00 -24.56 -16.78
C LEU A 144 29.97 -24.92 -15.64
N ALA A 145 29.88 -24.24 -14.50
CA ALA A 145 30.60 -24.64 -13.32
C ALA A 145 30.12 -26.03 -12.87
N ASP A 146 31.03 -27.00 -12.79
CA ASP A 146 30.71 -28.31 -12.24
C ASP A 146 30.65 -28.21 -10.71
N TYR A 147 29.43 -28.04 -10.20
CA TYR A 147 29.16 -27.98 -8.77
C TYR A 147 29.28 -29.34 -8.07
N ARG A 148 29.46 -30.44 -8.83
CA ARG A 148 29.62 -31.81 -8.31
C ARG A 148 28.55 -32.19 -7.30
N TYR A 149 27.28 -31.95 -7.64
CA TYR A 149 26.16 -32.29 -6.76
C TYR A 149 26.15 -33.79 -6.42
N PHE A 150 26.07 -34.10 -5.12
CA PHE A 150 25.81 -35.43 -4.59
C PHE A 150 24.91 -35.31 -3.36
N PRO A 151 24.15 -36.36 -3.00
CA PRO A 151 23.32 -36.33 -1.79
C PRO A 151 24.17 -36.13 -0.54
N GLU A 152 23.76 -35.22 0.35
CA GLU A 152 24.43 -34.94 1.62
C GLU A 152 24.37 -36.17 2.54
N PRO A 153 25.49 -36.90 2.78
CA PRO A 153 25.48 -38.12 3.59
C PRO A 153 25.25 -37.87 5.08
N ASP A 154 25.54 -36.66 5.58
CA ASP A 154 25.43 -36.33 6.99
C ASP A 154 23.97 -36.05 7.42
N LEU A 155 23.07 -35.83 6.45
CA LEU A 155 21.66 -35.56 6.71
C LEU A 155 20.77 -36.74 6.25
N PRO A 156 19.98 -37.34 7.15
CA PRO A 156 18.98 -38.33 6.75
C PRO A 156 17.89 -37.67 5.91
N GLU A 157 17.23 -38.47 5.07
CA GLU A 157 16.12 -38.00 4.25
C GLU A 157 14.99 -37.39 5.09
N VAL A 158 14.48 -36.24 4.66
CA VAL A 158 13.34 -35.56 5.28
C VAL A 158 12.04 -36.07 4.65
N VAL A 159 11.27 -36.86 5.40
CA VAL A 159 9.97 -37.39 4.94
C VAL A 159 8.82 -36.55 5.51
N LEU A 160 8.11 -35.85 4.63
CA LEU A 160 6.93 -35.05 4.99
C LEU A 160 5.66 -35.89 4.86
N THR A 161 5.02 -36.20 5.98
CA THR A 161 3.76 -36.97 5.97
C THR A 161 2.60 -36.15 5.45
N LYS A 162 1.58 -36.82 4.88
CA LYS A 162 0.35 -36.15 4.44
C LYS A 162 -0.34 -35.40 5.58
N ALA A 163 -0.39 -36.01 6.78
CA ALA A 163 -0.95 -35.37 7.97
C ALA A 163 -0.20 -34.09 8.35
N TYR A 164 1.13 -34.08 8.25
CA TYR A 164 1.94 -32.89 8.46
C TYR A 164 1.64 -31.81 7.43
N MET A 165 1.66 -32.14 6.14
CA MET A 165 1.33 -31.19 5.06
C MET A 165 -0.07 -30.59 5.21
N ASP A 166 -1.06 -31.41 5.58
CA ASP A 166 -2.43 -30.94 5.79
C ASP A 166 -2.54 -30.03 7.03
N SER A 167 -1.75 -30.28 8.07
CA SER A 167 -1.67 -29.41 9.25
C SER A 167 -1.07 -28.04 8.90
N VAL A 168 0.00 -28.03 8.10
CA VAL A 168 0.62 -26.79 7.60
C VAL A 168 -0.37 -26.04 6.74
N GLY A 169 -1.03 -26.71 5.79
CA GLY A 169 -2.05 -26.11 4.92
C GLY A 169 -3.19 -25.43 5.69
N LYS A 170 -3.62 -26.01 6.82
CA LYS A 170 -4.66 -25.41 7.70
C LYS A 170 -4.16 -24.21 8.52
N SER A 171 -2.86 -24.11 8.75
CA SER A 171 -2.23 -23.00 9.49
C SER A 171 -1.91 -21.80 8.63
N LEU A 172 -2.00 -21.93 7.29
CA LEU A 172 -1.70 -20.84 6.37
C LEU A 172 -2.70 -19.68 6.55
N PRO A 173 -2.21 -18.43 6.66
CA PRO A 173 -3.08 -17.26 6.68
C PRO A 173 -3.72 -17.04 5.31
N GLU A 174 -4.74 -16.17 5.28
CA GLU A 174 -5.30 -15.68 4.01
C GLU A 174 -4.22 -14.92 3.23
N LEU A 175 -3.83 -15.44 2.07
CA LEU A 175 -2.80 -14.85 1.22
C LEU A 175 -3.27 -13.54 0.55
N PRO A 176 -2.33 -12.68 0.10
CA PRO A 176 -2.66 -11.37 -0.47
C PRO A 176 -3.73 -11.43 -1.58
N GLU A 177 -3.58 -12.35 -2.53
CA GLU A 177 -4.53 -12.49 -3.65
C GLU A 177 -5.94 -12.87 -3.21
N ALA A 178 -6.07 -13.83 -2.28
CA ALA A 178 -7.37 -14.22 -1.75
C ALA A 178 -8.03 -13.05 -1.01
N LYS A 179 -7.24 -12.33 -0.21
CA LYS A 179 -7.68 -11.14 0.52
C LYS A 179 -8.10 -10.02 -0.44
N ARG A 180 -7.36 -9.81 -1.54
CA ARG A 180 -7.72 -8.82 -2.58
C ARG A 180 -9.10 -9.11 -3.18
N ARG A 181 -9.34 -10.37 -3.58
CA ARG A 181 -10.64 -10.80 -4.12
C ARG A 181 -11.78 -10.60 -3.13
N ARG A 182 -11.55 -10.96 -1.86
CA ARG A 182 -12.53 -10.73 -0.79
C ARG A 182 -12.88 -9.24 -0.66
N TYR A 183 -11.89 -8.35 -0.73
CA TYR A 183 -12.13 -6.91 -0.69
C TYR A 183 -12.88 -6.37 -1.92
N GLU A 184 -12.60 -6.91 -3.11
CA GLU A 184 -13.36 -6.60 -4.33
C GLU A 184 -14.84 -7.02 -4.21
N GLU A 185 -15.09 -8.22 -3.67
CA GLU A 185 -16.45 -8.73 -3.41
C GLU A 185 -17.22 -7.85 -2.40
N MET A 186 -16.50 -7.12 -1.53
CA MET A 186 -17.09 -6.11 -0.63
C MET A 186 -17.40 -4.77 -1.32
N GLY A 187 -17.16 -4.65 -2.63
CA GLY A 187 -17.48 -3.46 -3.44
C GLY A 187 -16.41 -2.37 -3.41
N LEU A 188 -15.18 -2.69 -2.99
CA LEU A 188 -14.04 -1.78 -3.08
C LEU A 188 -13.48 -1.73 -4.50
N SER A 189 -12.89 -0.59 -4.88
CA SER A 189 -12.21 -0.48 -6.17
C SER A 189 -10.88 -1.23 -6.14
N MET A 190 -10.37 -1.66 -7.30
CA MET A 190 -9.06 -2.30 -7.42
C MET A 190 -7.94 -1.44 -6.78
N GLN A 191 -8.04 -0.10 -6.89
CA GLN A 191 -7.07 0.80 -6.28
C GLN A 191 -7.10 0.71 -4.74
N ASP A 192 -8.29 0.66 -4.14
CA ASP A 192 -8.46 0.55 -2.69
C ASP A 192 -7.97 -0.82 -2.20
N VAL A 193 -8.32 -1.87 -2.93
CA VAL A 193 -7.95 -3.26 -2.68
C VAL A 193 -6.43 -3.42 -2.66
N LEU A 194 -5.76 -2.92 -3.69
CA LEU A 194 -4.30 -2.99 -3.79
C LEU A 194 -3.63 -2.24 -2.63
N PHE A 195 -4.15 -1.08 -2.23
CA PHE A 195 -3.59 -0.34 -1.10
C PHE A 195 -3.76 -1.10 0.22
N LEU A 196 -4.99 -1.54 0.52
CA LEU A 196 -5.33 -2.15 1.81
C LEU A 196 -4.65 -3.52 2.00
N ALA A 197 -4.51 -4.31 0.93
CA ALA A 197 -3.87 -5.61 0.98
C ALA A 197 -2.34 -5.55 0.84
N ASN A 198 -1.73 -4.39 0.55
CA ASN A 198 -0.29 -4.29 0.34
C ASN A 198 0.53 -4.57 1.61
N ASP A 199 0.01 -4.18 2.78
CA ASP A 199 0.65 -4.37 4.07
C ASP A 199 -0.27 -5.17 4.99
N ILE A 200 0.25 -6.23 5.62
CA ILE A 200 -0.55 -7.12 6.47
C ILE A 200 -1.12 -6.40 7.69
N ALA A 201 -0.37 -5.47 8.30
CA ALA A 201 -0.85 -4.75 9.46
C ALA A 201 -1.98 -3.79 9.08
N VAL A 202 -1.90 -3.16 7.90
CA VAL A 202 -2.99 -2.34 7.36
C VAL A 202 -4.22 -3.18 7.05
N ALA A 203 -4.02 -4.35 6.43
CA ALA A 203 -5.08 -5.28 6.09
C ALA A 203 -5.80 -5.80 7.34
N ASP A 204 -5.05 -6.21 8.37
CA ASP A 204 -5.60 -6.73 9.62
C ASP A 204 -6.33 -5.64 10.41
N PHE A 205 -5.81 -4.40 10.40
CA PHE A 205 -6.49 -3.27 11.02
C PHE A 205 -7.83 -2.95 10.33
N PHE A 206 -7.86 -3.01 8.99
CA PHE A 206 -9.08 -2.81 8.21
C PHE A 206 -10.10 -3.93 8.46
N ASP A 207 -9.67 -5.19 8.41
CA ASP A 207 -10.51 -6.35 8.70
C ASP A 207 -11.11 -6.26 10.11
N ALA A 208 -10.28 -5.94 11.11
CA ALA A 208 -10.73 -5.76 12.48
C ALA A 208 -11.72 -4.59 12.62
N THR A 209 -11.54 -3.51 11.87
CA THR A 209 -12.45 -2.34 11.88
C THR A 209 -13.83 -2.73 11.32
N ILE A 210 -13.87 -3.47 10.21
CA ILE A 210 -15.13 -3.94 9.62
C ILE A 210 -15.83 -4.94 10.54
N GLN A 211 -15.09 -5.84 11.20
CA GLN A 211 -15.66 -6.79 12.16
C GLN A 211 -16.36 -6.09 13.34
N LYS A 212 -16.03 -4.83 13.64
CA LYS A 212 -16.72 -3.99 14.64
C LYS A 212 -17.96 -3.28 14.10
N GLY A 213 -18.37 -3.55 12.86
CA GLY A 213 -19.59 -3.01 12.25
C GLY A 213 -19.39 -1.70 11.49
N ALA A 214 -18.13 -1.30 11.22
CA ALA A 214 -17.86 -0.13 10.40
C ALA A 214 -18.35 -0.32 8.95
N ASP A 215 -18.76 0.78 8.32
CA ASP A 215 -19.05 0.79 6.89
C ASP A 215 -17.76 0.56 6.09
N VAL A 216 -17.74 -0.46 5.23
CA VAL A 216 -16.56 -0.92 4.47
C VAL A 216 -15.90 0.24 3.72
N LYS A 217 -16.69 1.01 2.97
CA LYS A 217 -16.17 2.08 2.11
C LYS A 217 -15.65 3.25 2.93
N LEU A 218 -16.35 3.60 4.01
CA LEU A 218 -15.85 4.65 4.92
C LEU A 218 -14.57 4.22 5.63
N ALA A 219 -14.47 2.98 6.10
CA ALA A 219 -13.25 2.46 6.73
C ALA A 219 -12.06 2.51 5.77
N ALA A 220 -12.24 2.04 4.52
CA ALA A 220 -11.21 2.12 3.49
C ALA A 220 -10.73 3.57 3.27
N ASN A 221 -11.67 4.51 3.10
CA ASN A 221 -11.35 5.92 2.88
C ASN A 221 -10.58 6.56 4.05
N TRP A 222 -10.95 6.22 5.30
CA TRP A 222 -10.25 6.74 6.48
C TRP A 222 -8.83 6.21 6.59
N ILE A 223 -8.64 4.92 6.33
CA ILE A 223 -7.33 4.26 6.36
C ILE A 223 -6.43 4.81 5.24
N MET A 224 -6.93 4.85 4.02
CA MET A 224 -6.18 5.30 2.84
C MET A 224 -5.93 6.81 2.79
N GLY A 225 -6.81 7.59 3.42
CA GLY A 225 -6.75 9.04 3.43
C GLY A 225 -6.02 9.55 4.67
N ASP A 226 -6.80 9.83 5.71
CA ASP A 226 -6.32 10.55 6.89
C ASP A 226 -5.27 9.75 7.68
N ILE A 227 -5.50 8.45 7.91
CA ILE A 227 -4.55 7.60 8.66
C ILE A 227 -3.25 7.45 7.86
N ALA A 228 -3.32 7.09 6.58
CA ALA A 228 -2.12 6.96 5.74
C ALA A 228 -1.32 8.27 5.65
N ALA A 229 -1.99 9.42 5.55
CA ALA A 229 -1.34 10.72 5.57
C ALA A 229 -0.62 10.98 6.90
N TYR A 230 -1.25 10.63 8.03
CA TYR A 230 -0.64 10.74 9.35
C TYR A 230 0.59 9.84 9.51
N LEU A 231 0.44 8.55 9.19
CA LEU A 231 1.54 7.57 9.22
C LEU A 231 2.74 8.05 8.40
N LYS A 232 2.49 8.60 7.20
CA LYS A 232 3.53 9.14 6.35
C LYS A 232 4.22 10.37 6.94
N ASN A 233 3.45 11.30 7.51
CA ASN A 233 3.98 12.55 8.08
C ASN A 233 4.85 12.28 9.32
N GLU A 234 4.39 11.38 10.19
CA GLU A 234 5.09 11.01 11.43
C GLU A 234 6.12 9.89 11.23
N LYS A 235 6.20 9.30 10.02
CA LYS A 235 7.05 8.15 9.68
C LYS A 235 6.80 6.93 10.57
N LEU A 236 5.53 6.65 10.82
CA LEU A 236 5.05 5.56 11.66
C LEU A 236 4.44 4.44 10.81
N SER A 237 4.43 3.23 11.35
CA SER A 237 3.58 2.12 10.90
C SER A 237 2.21 2.18 11.59
N ILE A 238 1.22 1.51 11.01
CA ILE A 238 -0.11 1.38 11.63
C ILE A 238 -0.07 0.64 12.98
N ASN A 239 0.99 -0.14 13.23
CA ASN A 239 1.23 -0.77 14.54
C ASN A 239 1.80 0.19 15.58
N ASP A 240 2.31 1.36 15.18
CA ASP A 240 2.94 2.33 16.09
C ASP A 240 1.95 3.38 16.63
N ILE A 241 0.74 3.44 16.07
CA ILE A 241 -0.29 4.39 16.49
C ILE A 241 -1.15 3.81 17.62
N LYS A 242 -1.71 4.69 18.44
CA LYS A 242 -2.57 4.29 19.57
C LYS A 242 -4.02 4.02 19.17
N LEU A 243 -4.44 4.44 17.98
CA LEU A 243 -5.78 4.21 17.47
C LEU A 243 -6.03 2.71 17.36
N VAL A 244 -7.11 2.21 17.95
CA VAL A 244 -7.52 0.81 17.79
C VAL A 244 -8.71 0.67 16.83
N PRO A 245 -8.89 -0.49 16.16
CA PRO A 245 -9.96 -0.70 15.18
C PRO A 245 -11.38 -0.39 15.68
N HIS A 246 -11.63 -0.62 16.97
CA HIS A 246 -12.92 -0.32 17.61
C HIS A 246 -13.23 1.19 17.64
N GLU A 247 -12.25 2.02 17.98
CA GLU A 247 -12.42 3.48 18.05
C GLU A 247 -12.70 4.06 16.66
N LEU A 248 -12.02 3.55 15.63
CA LEU A 248 -12.31 3.95 14.25
C LEU A 248 -13.73 3.55 13.83
N ALA A 249 -14.19 2.36 14.21
CA ALA A 249 -15.56 1.92 13.92
C ALA A 249 -16.61 2.82 14.59
N GLU A 250 -16.41 3.21 15.85
CA GLU A 250 -17.30 4.14 16.58
C GLU A 250 -17.32 5.53 15.94
N LEU A 251 -16.16 6.02 15.51
CA LEU A 251 -16.03 7.28 14.80
C LEU A 251 -16.84 7.25 13.49
N ILE A 252 -16.68 6.19 12.70
CA ILE A 252 -17.40 5.98 11.44
C ILE A 252 -18.91 5.91 11.69
N ALA A 253 -19.35 5.17 12.72
CA ALA A 253 -20.77 5.07 13.08
C ALA A 253 -21.37 6.43 13.48
N SER A 254 -20.61 7.24 14.19
CA SER A 254 -21.03 8.58 14.63
C SER A 254 -21.10 9.59 13.49
N ILE A 255 -20.23 9.46 12.48
CA ILE A 255 -20.30 10.24 11.24
C ILE A 255 -21.52 9.81 10.43
N LYS A 256 -21.72 8.49 10.28
CA LYS A 256 -22.82 7.92 9.47
C LYS A 256 -24.19 8.24 10.04
N SER A 257 -24.33 8.28 11.37
CA SER A 257 -25.55 8.71 12.06
C SER A 257 -25.77 10.23 12.05
N GLY A 258 -24.79 11.02 11.60
CA GLY A 258 -24.87 12.48 11.59
C GLY A 258 -24.67 13.14 12.95
N THR A 259 -24.29 12.39 13.98
CA THR A 259 -23.95 12.93 15.30
C THR A 259 -22.77 13.91 15.21
N ILE A 260 -21.80 13.60 14.36
CA ILE A 260 -20.67 14.49 14.05
C ILE A 260 -20.49 14.61 12.53
N SER A 261 -19.95 15.75 12.08
CA SER A 261 -19.53 15.89 10.67
C SER A 261 -18.21 15.17 10.41
N GLY A 262 -17.95 14.81 9.15
CA GLY A 262 -16.64 14.30 8.75
C GLY A 262 -15.48 15.29 9.03
N LYS A 263 -15.74 16.61 8.98
CA LYS A 263 -14.73 17.62 9.35
C LYS A 263 -14.37 17.52 10.84
N ILE A 264 -15.37 17.39 11.69
CA ILE A 264 -15.18 17.22 13.14
C ILE A 264 -14.48 15.90 13.41
N GLY A 265 -14.84 14.82 12.71
CA GLY A 265 -14.16 13.54 12.83
C GLY A 265 -12.66 13.65 12.59
N LYS A 266 -12.22 14.42 11.58
CA LYS A 266 -10.80 14.66 11.28
C LYS A 266 -10.09 15.45 12.38
N GLU A 267 -10.77 16.44 12.96
CA GLU A 267 -10.22 17.23 14.07
C GLU A 267 -10.04 16.38 15.34
N VAL A 268 -10.99 15.48 15.61
CA VAL A 268 -10.93 14.53 16.74
C VAL A 268 -9.81 13.51 16.52
N SER A 269 -9.71 12.93 15.32
CA SER A 269 -8.74 11.87 15.01
C SER A 269 -7.29 12.37 15.09
N CYS A 270 -7.00 13.59 14.64
CA CYS A 270 -5.66 14.20 14.74
C CYS A 270 -5.16 14.36 16.19
N ILE A 271 -6.07 14.52 17.17
CA ILE A 271 -5.72 14.65 18.59
C ILE A 271 -5.42 13.27 19.21
N GLU A 272 -6.14 12.24 18.77
CA GLU A 272 -6.04 10.87 19.28
C GLU A 272 -4.76 10.16 18.81
N TRP A 273 -4.35 10.38 17.56
CA TRP A 273 -3.22 9.66 16.96
C TRP A 273 -1.84 10.05 17.54
N VAL A 274 -1.71 11.27 18.05
CA VAL A 274 -0.44 11.88 18.53
C VAL A 274 -0.11 11.56 19.99
N GLY A 275 -1.02 10.92 20.74
CA GLY A 275 -0.73 10.40 22.08
C GLY A 275 -1.63 10.90 23.20
N GLY A 276 -2.73 11.59 22.89
CA GLY A 276 -3.78 11.86 23.87
C GLY A 276 -4.58 10.59 24.15
N ALA A 277 -4.23 9.87 25.22
CA ALA A 277 -5.05 8.77 25.72
C ALA A 277 -6.47 9.28 25.92
N LEU A 278 -7.40 8.56 25.33
CA LEU A 278 -8.79 8.88 25.38
C LEU A 278 -9.51 7.66 25.92
N GLY A 279 -9.44 7.47 27.25
CA GLY A 279 -10.58 6.82 27.89
C GLY A 279 -11.83 7.58 27.43
N SER A 280 -12.97 6.88 27.25
CA SER A 280 -14.31 7.32 26.79
C SER A 280 -14.81 8.75 27.12
N VAL A 281 -14.09 9.47 27.98
CA VAL A 281 -14.29 10.81 28.53
C VAL A 281 -13.97 11.98 27.57
N SER A 282 -12.99 11.96 26.66
CA SER A 282 -12.78 13.12 25.73
C SER A 282 -13.61 13.07 24.44
N TYR A 283 -14.12 11.92 24.01
CA TYR A 283 -15.08 11.82 22.91
C TYR A 283 -16.37 12.52 23.33
N SER A 284 -16.84 12.22 24.55
CA SER A 284 -17.93 12.95 25.22
C SER A 284 -17.61 14.42 25.55
N ARG A 285 -16.36 14.76 25.90
CA ARG A 285 -15.94 16.17 26.16
C ARG A 285 -15.83 17.03 24.90
N LEU A 286 -15.49 16.43 23.76
CA LEU A 286 -15.52 17.06 22.43
C LEU A 286 -16.95 17.14 21.88
N LEU A 287 -17.80 16.13 22.13
CA LEU A 287 -19.24 16.15 21.85
C LEU A 287 -19.96 17.29 22.59
N GLY A 288 -19.60 17.56 23.85
CA GLY A 288 -20.17 18.67 24.63
C GLY A 288 -19.90 20.07 24.04
N LYS A 289 -18.87 20.22 23.20
CA LYS A 289 -18.58 21.47 22.48
C LYS A 289 -18.99 21.44 21.00
N THR A 290 -19.37 20.30 20.42
CA THR A 290 -19.36 20.12 18.95
C THR A 290 -20.45 19.19 18.40
N MET A 291 -21.48 18.84 19.16
CA MET A 291 -22.67 18.18 18.58
C MET A 291 -23.29 19.07 17.48
N GLN A 292 -23.56 18.46 16.33
CA GLN A 292 -24.28 19.17 15.28
C GLN A 292 -25.68 19.53 15.76
N ILE A 293 -26.12 20.75 15.46
CA ILE A 293 -27.51 21.13 15.63
C ILE A 293 -28.26 20.44 14.50
N THR A 294 -29.03 19.41 14.84
CA THR A 294 -29.90 18.66 13.94
C THR A 294 -31.38 18.96 14.17
N ASP A 295 -31.71 19.72 15.23
CA ASP A 295 -33.08 20.16 15.51
C ASP A 295 -33.53 21.15 14.41
N LEU A 296 -34.61 20.77 13.73
CA LEU A 296 -35.23 21.56 12.65
C LEU A 296 -35.65 22.95 13.13
N VAL A 297 -36.21 23.06 14.34
CA VAL A 297 -36.72 24.32 14.89
C VAL A 297 -35.59 25.31 15.15
N ASP A 298 -34.45 24.82 15.64
CA ASP A 298 -33.30 25.68 15.89
C ASP A 298 -32.62 26.12 14.59
N ILE A 299 -32.54 25.24 13.59
CA ILE A 299 -32.02 25.58 12.26
C ILE A 299 -32.94 26.61 11.58
N GLU A 300 -34.26 26.43 11.64
CA GLU A 300 -35.24 27.37 11.10
C GLU A 300 -35.09 28.76 11.71
N LYS A 301 -34.99 28.86 13.04
CA LYS A 301 -34.77 30.15 13.72
C LYS A 301 -33.49 30.84 13.26
N MET A 302 -32.41 30.09 13.07
CA MET A 302 -31.15 30.66 12.57
C MET A 302 -31.28 31.13 11.12
N VAL A 303 -31.94 30.35 10.27
CA VAL A 303 -32.21 30.72 8.87
C VAL A 303 -33.07 31.98 8.79
N ASP A 304 -34.17 32.05 9.55
CA ASP A 304 -35.08 33.20 9.59
C ASP A 304 -34.35 34.47 10.05
N LYS A 305 -33.49 34.35 11.07
CA LYS A 305 -32.65 35.46 11.54
C LYS A 305 -31.69 35.95 10.46
N VAL A 306 -30.97 35.05 9.80
CA VAL A 306 -30.02 35.43 8.74
C VAL A 306 -30.74 36.06 7.54
N ILE A 307 -31.93 35.56 7.17
CA ILE A 307 -32.74 36.14 6.10
C ILE A 307 -33.20 37.56 6.48
N ALA A 308 -33.69 37.76 7.70
CA ALA A 308 -34.14 39.06 8.19
C ALA A 308 -32.99 40.09 8.26
N GLU A 309 -31.78 39.66 8.61
CA GLU A 309 -30.59 40.53 8.67
C GLU A 309 -30.01 40.88 7.29
N ASN A 310 -30.42 40.19 6.21
CA ASN A 310 -29.87 40.36 4.86
C ASN A 310 -30.95 40.55 3.77
N PRO A 311 -31.83 41.56 3.88
CA PRO A 311 -32.97 41.73 2.98
C PRO A 311 -32.57 42.03 1.52
N LYS A 312 -31.48 42.79 1.32
CA LYS A 312 -30.97 43.12 -0.03
C LYS A 312 -30.50 41.87 -0.79
N GLN A 313 -29.87 40.94 -0.09
CA GLN A 313 -29.37 39.69 -0.67
C GLN A 313 -30.53 38.73 -0.95
N LEU A 314 -31.61 38.78 -0.16
CA LEU A 314 -32.83 38.01 -0.42
C LEU A 314 -33.52 38.46 -1.71
N GLU A 315 -33.67 39.78 -1.91
CA GLU A 315 -34.21 40.34 -3.16
C GLU A 315 -33.35 39.98 -4.38
N GLN A 316 -32.03 40.02 -4.23
CA GLN A 316 -31.10 39.60 -5.30
C GLN A 316 -31.20 38.10 -5.61
N TYR A 317 -31.39 37.26 -4.61
CA TYR A 317 -31.62 35.83 -4.82
C TYR A 317 -32.94 35.58 -5.55
N ARG A 318 -34.03 36.23 -5.12
CA ARG A 318 -35.37 36.10 -5.73
C ARG A 318 -35.46 36.70 -7.14
N SER A 319 -34.58 37.65 -7.49
CA SER A 319 -34.43 38.17 -8.86
C SER A 319 -33.54 37.31 -9.76
N GLY A 320 -33.15 36.11 -9.32
CA GLY A 320 -32.51 35.09 -10.15
C GLY A 320 -31.02 34.86 -9.89
N LYS A 321 -30.40 35.55 -8.91
CA LYS A 321 -28.99 35.29 -8.53
C LYS A 321 -28.89 34.10 -7.56
N THR A 322 -29.15 32.90 -8.07
CA THR A 322 -29.18 31.64 -7.30
C THR A 322 -27.86 31.30 -6.58
N LYS A 323 -26.71 31.84 -7.05
CA LYS A 323 -25.41 31.70 -6.37
C LYS A 323 -25.38 32.29 -4.94
N LEU A 324 -26.33 33.15 -4.58
CA LEU A 324 -26.46 33.69 -3.23
C LEU A 324 -26.93 32.65 -2.19
N GLN A 325 -27.41 31.48 -2.61
CA GLN A 325 -27.69 30.37 -1.70
C GLN A 325 -26.45 30.00 -0.87
N GLY A 326 -25.27 29.94 -1.49
CA GLY A 326 -24.02 29.66 -0.80
C GLY A 326 -23.63 30.74 0.21
N TYR A 327 -24.00 32.00 -0.05
CA TYR A 327 -23.80 33.11 0.87
C TYR A 327 -24.66 32.95 2.14
N PHE A 328 -25.96 32.66 1.98
CA PHE A 328 -26.85 32.43 3.11
C PHE A 328 -26.45 31.18 3.91
N ALA A 329 -26.09 30.09 3.23
CA ALA A 329 -25.56 28.89 3.89
C ALA A 329 -24.29 29.20 4.70
N GLY A 330 -23.37 30.00 4.16
CA GLY A 330 -22.17 30.46 4.86
C GLY A 330 -22.47 31.31 6.10
N GLN A 331 -23.47 32.20 6.04
CA GLN A 331 -23.86 33.04 7.17
C GLN A 331 -24.54 32.23 8.29
N VAL A 332 -25.41 31.28 7.95
CA VAL A 332 -26.03 30.38 8.94
C VAL A 332 -24.98 29.45 9.57
N MET A 333 -24.01 28.98 8.77
CA MET A 333 -22.86 28.24 9.30
C MET A 333 -22.00 29.09 10.25
N LYS A 334 -21.82 30.38 9.96
CA LYS A 334 -21.12 31.31 10.87
C LYS A 334 -21.89 31.54 12.16
N ALA A 335 -23.21 31.75 12.08
CA ALA A 335 -24.08 31.94 13.24
C ALA A 335 -24.14 30.70 14.15
N SER A 336 -24.14 29.51 13.56
CA SER A 336 -24.10 28.23 14.27
C SER A 336 -22.69 27.82 14.72
N LYS A 337 -21.66 28.64 14.49
CA LYS A 337 -20.23 28.31 14.73
C LYS A 337 -19.81 26.99 14.07
N GLY A 338 -20.34 26.71 12.89
CA GLY A 338 -20.05 25.50 12.11
C GLY A 338 -20.80 24.25 12.56
N LYS A 339 -21.79 24.38 13.46
CA LYS A 339 -22.50 23.24 14.05
C LYS A 339 -23.79 22.87 13.35
N ALA A 340 -24.39 23.72 12.53
CA ALA A 340 -25.61 23.35 11.81
C ALA A 340 -25.34 22.16 10.86
N ASN A 341 -26.21 21.16 10.86
CA ASN A 341 -26.10 20.03 9.94
C ASN A 341 -26.26 20.54 8.48
N PRO A 342 -25.26 20.37 7.58
CA PRO A 342 -25.31 20.93 6.23
C PRO A 342 -26.46 20.40 5.36
N GLY A 343 -26.87 19.14 5.56
CA GLY A 343 -27.96 18.53 4.81
C GLY A 343 -29.31 19.11 5.18
N ILE A 344 -29.59 19.24 6.49
CA ILE A 344 -30.84 19.83 7.00
C ILE A 344 -30.87 21.34 6.71
N LEU A 345 -29.75 22.03 6.93
CA LEU A 345 -29.61 23.46 6.62
C LEU A 345 -29.94 23.75 5.16
N ASN A 346 -29.35 23.02 4.21
CA ASN A 346 -29.61 23.26 2.79
C ASN A 346 -31.08 23.03 2.41
N LYS A 347 -31.74 22.04 3.01
CA LYS A 347 -33.18 21.80 2.79
C LYS A 347 -34.03 22.96 3.30
N VAL A 348 -33.88 23.31 4.58
CA VAL A 348 -34.64 24.40 5.24
C VAL A 348 -34.38 25.75 4.55
N LEU A 349 -33.12 26.01 4.20
CA LEU A 349 -32.73 27.26 3.54
C LEU A 349 -33.38 27.42 2.16
N VAL A 350 -33.39 26.35 1.35
CA VAL A 350 -34.04 26.39 0.03
C VAL A 350 -35.54 26.62 0.16
N GLU A 351 -36.20 25.94 1.11
CA GLU A 351 -37.62 26.12 1.38
C GLU A 351 -37.94 27.56 1.78
N LYS A 352 -37.20 28.14 2.73
CA LYS A 352 -37.42 29.51 3.22
C LYS A 352 -37.09 30.60 2.18
N LEU A 353 -36.03 30.42 1.39
CA LEU A 353 -35.68 31.39 0.34
C LEU A 353 -36.70 31.41 -0.80
N ASN A 354 -37.30 30.25 -1.11
CA ASN A 354 -38.29 30.08 -2.18
C ASN A 354 -39.74 30.22 -1.71
N ALA A 355 -39.99 30.26 -0.39
CA ALA A 355 -41.31 30.55 0.16
C ALA A 355 -41.78 31.92 -0.34
N LYS A 356 -42.91 31.93 -1.06
CA LYS A 356 -43.58 33.17 -1.44
C LYS A 356 -44.14 33.80 -0.17
N VAL A 357 -43.74 35.04 0.10
CA VAL A 357 -44.37 35.88 1.14
C VAL A 357 -45.75 36.30 0.62
#